data_AF-A0AAW9Q380-F1
#
_entry.id   AF-A0AAW9Q380-F1
#
_cell.length_a   1.000
_cell.length_b   1.000
_cell.length_c   1.000
_cell.angle_alpha   90.00
_cell.angle_beta   90.00
_cell.angle_gamma   90.00
#
_symmetry.space_group_name_H-M   'P 1'
#
loop_
_entity.id
_entity.type
_entity.pdbx_description
1 polymer ?
#
loop_
_entity_poly.entity_id
_entity_poly.type
_entity_poly.pdbx_seq_one_letter_code
_entity_poly.pdbx_strand_id
1 'polypeptide(L)'
;MKRIISQLLVLAIGLSLNVVAIETTSIDPVMARMLCQSYKVTRSLGLYVYVNAGSRIITTLPYGNIVRVTGMSSNGEWARIEYLRVDGRTGRGWVAASYLSCYQE
;
A
#
# COMPACT_ATOMS: atom_id res chain seq x y z
N MET A 1 50.46 40.67 26.26
CA MET A 1 51.70 39.97 26.68
C MET A 1 51.48 38.48 26.41
N LYS A 2 51.92 37.94 25.26
CA LYS A 2 53.11 37.06 25.17
C LYS A 2 53.11 36.07 26.36
N ARG A 3 52.99 34.75 26.21
CA ARG A 3 53.77 33.91 25.28
C ARG A 3 53.50 32.39 25.54
N ILE A 4 53.50 31.56 24.46
CA ILE A 4 53.95 30.13 24.32
C ILE A 4 53.16 29.05 25.13
N ILE A 5 52.99 27.75 24.81
CA ILE A 5 53.61 26.66 24.01
C ILE A 5 52.42 25.65 23.84
N SER A 6 52.17 24.91 22.76
CA SER A 6 52.85 23.65 22.45
C SER A 6 52.07 22.92 21.35
N GLN A 7 52.81 22.35 20.41
CA GLN A 7 52.31 21.49 19.34
C GLN A 7 51.83 20.16 19.94
N LEU A 8 50.66 19.69 19.53
CA LEU A 8 50.28 18.27 19.68
C LEU A 8 49.63 17.84 18.37
N LEU A 9 50.42 17.15 17.55
CA LEU A 9 49.93 16.25 16.52
C LEU A 9 48.96 15.26 17.18
N VAL A 10 47.67 15.37 16.88
CA VAL A 10 46.74 14.29 17.18
C VAL A 10 46.77 13.33 16.01
N LEU A 11 47.50 12.24 16.25
CA LEU A 11 47.47 11.00 15.49
C LEU A 11 46.04 10.45 15.56
N ALA A 12 45.21 10.78 14.57
CA ALA A 12 43.87 10.21 14.46
C ALA A 12 44.02 8.75 14.00
N ILE A 13 44.03 7.88 15.01
CA ILE A 13 43.94 6.43 14.94
C ILE A 13 42.88 6.06 13.90
N GLY A 14 43.29 5.25 12.91
CA GLY A 14 42.42 4.75 11.86
C GLY A 14 41.22 4.05 12.49
N LEU A 15 40.04 4.67 12.34
CA LEU A 15 38.77 4.01 12.60
C LEU A 15 38.66 2.90 11.56
N SER A 16 38.88 1.65 11.97
CA SER A 16 38.45 0.51 11.17
C SER A 16 36.93 0.58 11.11
N LEU A 17 36.41 1.10 10.01
CA LEU A 17 35.03 0.88 9.63
C LEU A 17 34.89 -0.62 9.42
N ASN A 18 34.28 -1.30 10.39
CA ASN A 18 33.64 -2.57 10.12
C ASN A 18 32.54 -2.26 9.09
N VAL A 19 32.87 -2.33 7.81
CA VAL A 19 31.89 -2.33 6.75
C VAL A 19 31.18 -3.67 6.88
N VAL A 20 30.09 -3.68 7.66
CA VAL A 20 29.06 -4.69 7.48
C VAL A 20 28.63 -4.52 6.04
N ALA A 21 28.98 -5.50 5.21
CA ALA A 21 28.40 -5.64 3.89
C ALA A 21 26.88 -5.68 4.10
N ILE A 22 26.23 -4.55 3.83
CA ILE A 22 24.78 -4.54 3.70
C ILE A 22 24.58 -5.31 2.40
N GLU A 23 24.28 -6.60 2.54
CA GLU A 23 23.81 -7.41 1.43
C GLU A 23 22.61 -6.67 0.87
N THR A 24 22.83 -6.02 -0.27
CA THR A 24 21.77 -5.49 -1.10
C THR A 24 21.07 -6.73 -1.63
N THR A 25 20.10 -7.22 -0.85
CA THR A 25 19.09 -8.13 -1.36
C THR A 25 18.42 -7.40 -2.50
N SER A 26 18.87 -7.68 -3.72
CA SER A 26 18.25 -7.15 -4.93
C SER A 26 16.81 -7.64 -4.90
N ILE A 27 15.87 -6.73 -4.69
CA ILE A 27 14.45 -7.05 -4.81
C ILE A 27 14.25 -7.47 -6.25
N ASP A 28 14.11 -8.77 -6.46
CA ASP A 28 13.92 -9.37 -7.76
C ASP A 28 12.61 -8.80 -8.37
N PRO A 29 12.66 -8.02 -9.47
CA PRO A 29 11.48 -7.36 -10.02
C PRO A 29 10.44 -8.36 -10.58
N VAL A 30 10.79 -9.65 -10.64
CA VAL A 30 9.93 -10.72 -11.17
C VAL A 30 8.85 -11.14 -10.16
N MET A 31 9.05 -10.95 -8.86
CA MET A 31 8.07 -11.31 -7.81
C MET A 31 7.05 -10.22 -7.52
N ALA A 32 7.25 -9.01 -8.06
CA ALA A 32 6.25 -7.94 -8.09
C ALA A 32 5.17 -8.17 -9.18
N ARG A 33 4.77 -9.43 -9.42
CA ARG A 33 3.45 -9.72 -10.02
C ARG A 33 2.40 -9.41 -8.97
N MET A 34 2.23 -8.10 -8.81
CA MET A 34 1.39 -7.39 -7.88
C MET A 34 -0.04 -7.89 -8.06
N LEU A 35 -0.58 -8.62 -7.07
CA LEU A 35 -2.02 -8.61 -6.87
C LEU A 35 -2.40 -7.14 -6.84
N CYS A 36 -3.06 -6.67 -7.89
CA CYS A 36 -3.40 -5.27 -8.03
C CYS A 36 -4.03 -4.80 -6.72
N GLN A 37 -3.48 -3.79 -6.05
CA GLN A 37 -3.99 -3.40 -4.75
C GLN A 37 -5.19 -2.46 -4.92
N SER A 38 -5.14 -1.61 -5.95
CA SER A 38 -6.14 -0.63 -6.31
C SER A 38 -6.96 -1.10 -7.51
N TYR A 39 -8.28 -0.95 -7.43
CA TYR A 39 -9.21 -1.31 -8.51
C TYR A 39 -10.16 -0.17 -8.79
N LYS A 40 -10.49 -0.02 -10.07
CA LYS A 40 -11.51 0.91 -10.56
C LYS A 40 -12.85 0.21 -10.67
N VAL A 41 -13.89 0.85 -10.17
CA VAL A 41 -15.28 0.41 -10.35
C VAL A 41 -15.72 0.62 -11.80
N THR A 42 -16.20 -0.44 -12.45
CA THR A 42 -16.61 -0.41 -13.87
C THR A 42 -18.12 -0.48 -14.09
N ARG A 43 -18.92 -0.63 -13.02
CA ARG A 43 -20.38 -0.64 -13.10
C ARG A 43 -20.92 0.78 -13.37
N SER A 44 -21.58 0.99 -14.51
CA SER A 44 -22.10 2.30 -14.93
C SER A 44 -23.21 2.84 -14.03
N LEU A 45 -24.06 1.97 -13.48
CA LEU A 45 -25.17 2.34 -12.59
C LEU A 45 -24.77 2.39 -11.09
N GLY A 46 -23.47 2.44 -10.83
CA GLY A 46 -22.88 2.37 -9.48
C GLY A 46 -22.84 0.93 -8.93
N LEU A 47 -21.95 0.64 -7.98
CA LEU A 47 -21.68 -0.68 -7.43
C LEU A 47 -22.10 -0.76 -5.96
N TYR A 48 -23.01 -1.67 -5.63
CA TYR A 48 -23.48 -1.83 -4.26
C TYR A 48 -22.41 -2.44 -3.35
N VAL A 49 -22.28 -1.85 -2.16
CA VAL A 49 -21.43 -2.37 -1.09
C VAL A 49 -22.29 -3.07 -0.07
N TYR A 50 -22.03 -4.36 0.12
CA TYR A 50 -22.76 -5.23 1.02
C TYR A 50 -22.01 -5.45 2.34
N VAL A 51 -22.77 -5.66 3.41
CA VAL A 51 -22.31 -6.15 4.71
C VAL A 51 -23.18 -7.32 5.16
N ASN A 52 -22.88 -7.91 6.32
CA ASN A 52 -23.66 -9.01 6.91
C ASN A 52 -23.93 -10.15 5.91
N ALA A 53 -22.86 -10.63 5.27
CA ALA A 53 -22.89 -11.71 4.27
C ALA A 53 -23.86 -11.47 3.10
N GLY A 54 -24.02 -10.22 2.65
CA GLY A 54 -24.87 -9.89 1.50
C GLY A 54 -26.29 -9.44 1.86
N SER A 55 -26.70 -9.55 3.12
CA SER A 55 -28.08 -9.22 3.54
C SER A 55 -28.39 -7.72 3.58
N ARG A 56 -27.37 -6.85 3.59
CA ARG A 56 -27.58 -5.39 3.69
C ARG A 56 -26.64 -4.61 2.79
N ILE A 57 -27.21 -3.70 1.99
CA ILE A 57 -26.48 -2.69 1.22
C ILE A 57 -26.27 -1.46 2.12
N ILE A 58 -25.05 -0.95 2.18
CA ILE A 58 -24.70 0.22 3.01
C ILE A 58 -24.37 1.48 2.21
N THR A 59 -24.01 1.32 0.94
CA THR A 59 -23.74 2.42 0.01
C THR A 59 -23.65 1.90 -1.42
N THR A 60 -23.53 2.83 -2.36
CA THR A 60 -23.23 2.57 -3.77
C THR A 60 -21.99 3.37 -4.18
N LEU A 61 -21.02 2.70 -4.80
CA LEU A 61 -19.82 3.35 -5.34
C LEU A 61 -20.07 3.79 -6.78
N PRO A 62 -19.75 5.03 -7.16
CA PRO A 62 -19.94 5.48 -8.54
C PRO A 62 -18.95 4.80 -9.50
N TYR A 63 -19.29 4.82 -10.80
CA TYR A 63 -18.35 4.42 -11.85
C TYR A 63 -17.04 5.20 -11.73
N GLY A 64 -15.93 4.50 -11.92
CA GLY A 64 -14.59 5.08 -11.87
C GLY A 64 -14.02 5.30 -10.47
N ASN A 65 -14.79 5.03 -9.40
CA ASN A 65 -14.27 5.10 -8.04
C ASN A 65 -13.12 4.10 -7.85
N ILE A 66 -12.07 4.52 -7.13
CA ILE A 66 -10.91 3.68 -6.83
C ILE A 66 -11.07 3.09 -5.43
N VAL A 67 -10.94 1.77 -5.34
CA VAL A 67 -11.04 1.01 -4.09
C VAL A 67 -9.82 0.13 -3.90
N ARG A 68 -9.54 -0.24 -2.66
CA ARG A 68 -8.51 -1.21 -2.33
C ARG A 68 -9.14 -2.57 -2.10
N VAL A 69 -8.67 -3.62 -2.78
CA VAL A 69 -9.12 -4.99 -2.51
C VAL A 69 -8.25 -5.59 -1.40
N THR A 70 -8.92 -6.16 -0.39
CA THR A 70 -8.30 -6.73 0.83
C THR A 70 -8.43 -8.25 0.90
N GLY A 71 -9.21 -8.85 0.02
CA GLY A 71 -9.47 -10.28 -0.03
C GLY A 71 -10.59 -10.62 -0.99
N MET A 72 -10.78 -11.93 -1.19
CA MET A 72 -11.78 -12.49 -2.10
C MET A 72 -12.59 -13.56 -1.37
N SER A 73 -13.82 -13.81 -1.81
CA SER A 73 -14.57 -14.99 -1.41
C SER A 73 -13.90 -16.26 -1.96
N SER A 74 -14.20 -17.41 -1.37
CA SER A 74 -13.65 -18.70 -1.81
C SER A 74 -13.94 -19.03 -3.28
N ASN A 75 -15.08 -18.57 -3.81
CA ASN A 75 -15.46 -18.72 -5.21
C ASN A 75 -15.01 -17.56 -6.11
N GLY A 76 -14.35 -16.53 -5.56
CA GLY A 76 -13.86 -15.38 -6.31
C GLY A 76 -14.92 -14.39 -6.82
N GLU A 77 -16.20 -14.64 -6.60
CA GLU A 77 -17.29 -13.76 -7.07
C GLU A 77 -17.38 -12.44 -6.30
N TRP A 78 -16.90 -12.42 -5.07
CA TRP A 78 -16.97 -11.27 -4.18
C TRP A 78 -15.59 -10.80 -3.77
N ALA A 79 -15.39 -9.49 -3.84
CA ALA A 79 -14.19 -8.83 -3.36
C ALA A 79 -14.50 -8.08 -2.06
N ARG A 80 -13.67 -8.28 -1.03
CA ARG A 80 -13.70 -7.46 0.18
C ARG A 80 -12.90 -6.20 -0.09
N ILE A 81 -13.52 -5.04 0.05
CA ILE A 81 -12.90 -3.76 -0.28
C ILE A 81 -12.77 -2.82 0.91
N GLU A 82 -11.81 -1.90 0.79
CA GLU A 82 -11.75 -0.65 1.51
C GLU A 82 -11.91 0.52 0.55
N TYR A 83 -12.68 1.54 0.96
CA TYR A 83 -12.96 2.72 0.15
C TYR A 83 -13.04 3.98 1.01
N LEU A 84 -12.79 5.15 0.42
CA LEU A 84 -12.95 6.42 1.10
C LEU A 84 -14.45 6.81 1.12
N ARG A 85 -14.98 7.08 2.30
CA ARG A 85 -16.35 7.57 2.47
C ARG A 85 -16.41 9.08 2.32
N VAL A 86 -17.63 9.58 2.13
CA VAL A 86 -17.91 11.04 2.06
C VAL A 86 -17.56 11.79 3.35
N ASP A 87 -17.53 11.09 4.49
CA ASP A 87 -17.15 11.65 5.80
C ASP A 87 -15.62 11.61 6.06
N GLY A 88 -14.82 11.25 5.04
CA GLY A 88 -13.36 11.15 5.12
C GLY A 88 -12.85 9.90 5.82
N ARG A 89 -13.73 9.00 6.29
CA ARG A 89 -13.34 7.75 6.96
C ARG A 89 -13.22 6.60 5.98
N THR A 90 -12.53 5.55 6.38
CA THR A 90 -12.46 4.30 5.61
C THR A 90 -13.73 3.47 5.79
N GLY A 91 -14.42 3.21 4.69
CA GLY A 91 -15.50 2.24 4.58
C GLY A 91 -14.97 0.85 4.24
N ARG A 92 -15.71 -0.17 4.67
CA ARG A 92 -15.42 -1.59 4.39
C ARG A 92 -16.69 -2.30 3.96
N GLY A 93 -16.55 -3.31 3.09
CA GLY A 93 -17.65 -4.16 2.70
C GLY A 93 -17.28 -5.11 1.56
N TRP A 94 -18.29 -5.71 0.97
CA TRP A 94 -18.17 -6.66 -0.13
C TRP A 94 -18.84 -6.12 -1.38
N VAL A 95 -18.23 -6.35 -2.54
CA VAL A 95 -18.76 -5.99 -3.84
C VAL A 95 -18.60 -7.16 -4.81
N ALA A 96 -19.44 -7.20 -5.85
CA ALA A 96 -19.26 -8.17 -6.93
C ALA A 96 -17.95 -7.88 -7.67
N ALA A 97 -17.05 -8.86 -7.68
CA ALA A 97 -15.68 -8.72 -8.19
C ALA A 97 -15.63 -8.45 -9.70
N SER A 98 -16.64 -8.92 -10.45
CA SER A 98 -16.76 -8.71 -11.90
C SER A 98 -16.83 -7.24 -12.32
N TYR A 99 -17.09 -6.32 -11.38
CA TYR A 99 -17.15 -4.88 -11.62
C TYR A 99 -15.89 -4.14 -11.15
N LEU A 100 -14.80 -4.86 -10.89
CA LEU A 100 -13.51 -4.31 -10.51
C LEU A 100 -12.49 -4.60 -11.62
N SER A 101 -11.82 -3.55 -12.09
CA SER A 101 -10.67 -3.66 -12.98
C SER A 101 -9.43 -3.18 -12.26
N CYS A 102 -8.31 -3.90 -12.42
CA CYS A 102 -7.03 -3.44 -11.89
C CYS A 102 -6.76 -2.00 -12.33
N TYR A 103 -6.29 -1.16 -11.41
CA TYR A 103 -5.93 0.23 -11.64
C TYR A 103 -4.51 0.49 -11.15
N GLN A 104 -3.67 0.93 -12.08
CA GLN A 104 -2.30 1.39 -11.85
C GLN A 104 -2.24 2.81 -12.40
N GLU A 105 -1.73 3.74 -11.58
CA GLU A 105 -1.53 5.15 -11.98
C GLU A 105 -0.30 5.33 -12.86
#